data_AF-A0A379XNR2-F1
#
_entry.id   AF-A0A379XNR2-F1
#
_cell.length_a   1.000
_cell.length_b   1.000
_cell.length_c   1.000
_cell.angle_alpha   90.00
_cell.angle_beta   90.00
_cell.angle_gamma   90.00
#
_symmetry.space_group_name_H-M   'P 1'
#
loop_
_entity.id
_entity.type
_entity.pdbx_description
1 polymer ?
#
loop_
_entity_poly.entity_id
_entity_poly.type
_entity_poly.pdbx_seq_one_letter_code
_entity_poly.pdbx_strand_id
1 'polypeptide(L)'
;MNTVNPESIALFCLTPGGVALAKRLAAMLPLTCFTSEKLREEGFIPFDGGFANTARQAFTTYTALIFIGAAGIAVRVLAPLVNDKFSDPAVVVIDERGQHVISLLSGHAGWGQCLDALPGRNVRR
;
A
#
# COMPACT_ATOMS: atom_id res chain seq x y z
N MET A 1 -16.75 7.16 -22.67
CA MET A 1 -17.23 6.86 -21.31
C MET A 1 -16.02 6.60 -20.42
N ASN A 2 -15.60 7.56 -19.60
CA ASN A 2 -14.52 7.35 -18.62
C ASN A 2 -15.09 6.61 -17.42
N THR A 3 -14.98 5.28 -17.44
CA THR A 3 -15.11 4.45 -16.26
C THR A 3 -13.91 4.75 -15.36
N VAL A 4 -14.06 5.69 -14.45
CA VAL A 4 -13.24 5.70 -13.23
C VAL A 4 -13.53 4.38 -12.51
N ASN A 5 -12.64 3.40 -12.69
CA ASN A 5 -12.76 2.08 -12.08
C ASN A 5 -12.57 2.22 -10.57
N PRO A 6 -13.48 1.70 -9.74
CA PRO A 6 -13.37 1.83 -8.31
C PRO A 6 -12.15 1.02 -7.81
N GLU A 7 -11.16 1.76 -7.29
CA GLU A 7 -10.26 1.35 -6.22
C GLU A 7 -9.27 0.21 -6.50
N SER A 8 -8.40 0.39 -7.51
CA SER A 8 -7.14 -0.38 -7.57
C SER A 8 -6.20 0.08 -6.45
N ILE A 9 -6.13 -0.70 -5.37
CA ILE A 9 -5.20 -0.50 -4.25
C ILE A 9 -4.05 -1.50 -4.39
N ALA A 10 -2.82 -1.01 -4.48
CA ALA A 10 -1.63 -1.84 -4.47
C ALA A 10 -1.14 -2.01 -3.03
N LEU A 11 -0.85 -3.25 -2.62
CA LEU A 11 -0.28 -3.55 -1.32
C LEU A 11 1.09 -4.19 -1.49
N PHE A 12 2.10 -3.66 -0.81
CA PHE A 12 3.47 -4.13 -0.85
C PHE A 12 3.86 -4.74 0.49
N CYS A 13 4.33 -5.98 0.49
CA CYS A 13 4.88 -6.64 1.67
C CYS A 13 6.32 -7.09 1.41
N LEU A 14 7.21 -6.79 2.37
CA LEU A 14 8.64 -7.08 2.29
C LEU A 14 9.09 -8.10 3.35
N THR A 15 8.20 -8.51 4.25
CA THR A 15 8.48 -9.44 5.35
C THR A 15 7.41 -10.54 5.44
N PRO A 16 7.74 -11.72 5.99
CA PRO A 16 6.76 -12.80 6.19
C PRO A 16 5.55 -12.38 7.03
N GLY A 17 5.77 -11.59 8.08
CA GLY A 17 4.70 -11.02 8.91
C GLY A 17 3.78 -10.11 8.09
N GLY A 18 4.36 -9.31 7.20
CA GLY A 18 3.59 -8.48 6.28
C GLY A 18 2.75 -9.28 5.29
N VAL A 19 3.24 -10.42 4.80
CA VAL A 19 2.46 -11.32 3.93
C VAL A 19 1.24 -11.89 4.66
N ALA A 20 1.39 -12.30 5.92
CA ALA A 20 0.27 -12.80 6.72
C ALA A 20 -0.81 -11.72 6.93
N LEU A 21 -0.39 -10.48 7.22
CA LEU A 21 -1.31 -9.35 7.33
C LEU A 21 -1.98 -9.01 5.99
N ALA A 22 -1.20 -8.99 4.90
CA ALA A 22 -1.70 -8.78 3.55
C ALA A 22 -2.80 -9.77 3.17
N LYS A 23 -2.62 -11.06 3.46
CA LYS A 23 -3.64 -12.10 3.22
C LYS A 23 -4.96 -11.79 3.94
N ARG A 24 -4.89 -11.35 5.19
CA ARG A 24 -6.09 -10.97 5.97
C ARG A 24 -6.79 -9.76 5.35
N LEU A 25 -6.04 -8.77 4.89
CA LEU A 25 -6.58 -7.58 4.24
C LEU A 25 -7.19 -7.90 2.87
N ALA A 26 -6.52 -8.73 2.07
CA ALA A 26 -6.98 -9.14 0.74
C ALA A 26 -8.29 -9.96 0.77
N ALA A 27 -8.62 -10.58 1.91
CA ALA A 27 -9.90 -11.25 2.10
C ALA A 27 -11.08 -10.27 2.33
N MET A 28 -10.80 -9.03 2.72
CA MET A 28 -11.83 -8.02 3.06
C MET A 28 -11.89 -6.87 2.05
N LEU A 29 -10.82 -6.66 1.28
CA LEU A 29 -10.65 -5.54 0.36
C LEU A 29 -10.10 -6.04 -0.98
N PRO A 30 -10.51 -5.44 -2.11
CA PRO A 30 -9.99 -5.77 -3.43
C PRO A 30 -8.56 -5.22 -3.61
N LEU A 31 -7.57 -5.94 -3.09
CA LEU A 31 -6.17 -5.52 -3.08
C LEU A 31 -5.33 -6.29 -4.12
N THR A 32 -4.50 -5.59 -4.87
CA THR A 32 -3.41 -6.22 -5.63
C THR A 32 -2.19 -6.33 -4.74
N CYS A 33 -1.85 -7.55 -4.31
CA CYS A 33 -0.75 -7.77 -3.38
C CYS A 33 0.56 -8.10 -4.11
N PHE A 34 1.61 -7.34 -3.80
CA PHE A 34 2.95 -7.48 -4.33
C PHE A 34 3.93 -7.93 -3.25
N THR A 35 4.78 -8.89 -3.58
CA THR A 35 5.81 -9.42 -2.66
C THR A 35 7.11 -9.76 -3.40
N SER A 36 8.18 -10.04 -2.66
CA SER A 36 9.39 -10.59 -3.24
C SER A 36 9.18 -12.05 -3.64
N GLU A 37 9.89 -12.53 -4.67
CA GLU A 37 9.79 -13.92 -5.12
C GLU A 37 10.10 -14.95 -4.02
N LYS A 38 10.95 -14.57 -3.06
CA LYS A 38 11.30 -15.39 -1.88
C LYS A 38 10.15 -15.57 -0.89
N LEU A 39 9.19 -14.65 -0.89
CA LEU A 39 8.04 -14.61 0.01
C LEU A 39 6.74 -14.80 -0.79
N ARG A 40 6.85 -15.43 -1.96
CA ARG A 40 5.73 -15.60 -2.87
C ARG A 40 4.70 -16.54 -2.26
N GLU A 41 3.46 -16.11 -2.36
CA GLU A 41 2.27 -16.82 -1.92
C GLU A 41 1.25 -16.83 -3.05
N GLU A 42 0.28 -17.73 -2.97
CA GLU A 42 -0.80 -17.79 -3.95
C GLU A 42 -1.61 -16.48 -3.95
N GLY A 43 -1.86 -15.94 -5.14
CA GLY A 43 -2.52 -14.64 -5.33
C GLY A 43 -1.62 -13.40 -5.19
N PHE A 44 -0.33 -13.56 -4.88
CA PHE A 44 0.62 -12.45 -4.81
C PHE A 44 1.45 -12.34 -6.09
N ILE A 45 1.66 -11.11 -6.54
CA ILE A 45 2.45 -10.77 -7.72
C ILE A 45 3.90 -10.49 -7.29
N PRO A 46 4.92 -11.10 -7.91
CA PRO A 46 6.31 -10.76 -7.60
C PRO A 46 6.64 -9.33 -8.07
N PHE A 47 7.61 -8.69 -7.42
CA PHE A 47 8.13 -7.41 -7.90
C PHE A 47 8.80 -7.56 -9.28
N ASP A 48 8.37 -6.75 -10.24
CA ASP A 48 9.02 -6.61 -11.55
C ASP A 48 10.13 -5.55 -11.50
N GLY A 49 11.36 -5.94 -11.82
CA GLY A 49 12.55 -5.09 -11.71
C GLY A 49 12.90 -4.67 -10.27
N GLY A 50 12.37 -5.38 -9.27
CA GLY A 50 12.57 -5.11 -7.85
C GLY A 50 11.57 -4.13 -7.23
N PHE A 51 11.52 -4.09 -5.90
CA PHE A 51 10.52 -3.33 -5.12
C PHE A 51 10.38 -1.87 -5.58
N ALA A 52 11.50 -1.18 -5.76
CA ALA A 52 11.48 0.23 -6.13
C ALA A 52 10.82 0.45 -7.50
N ASN A 53 11.13 -0.38 -8.49
CA ASN A 53 10.55 -0.24 -9.83
C ASN A 53 9.04 -0.52 -9.81
N THR A 54 8.62 -1.62 -9.17
CA THR A 54 7.20 -1.96 -9.04
C THR A 54 6.41 -0.91 -8.26
N ALA A 55 6.97 -0.37 -7.17
CA ALA A 55 6.32 0.69 -6.39
C ALA A 55 6.16 1.98 -7.20
N ARG A 56 7.15 2.34 -8.03
CA ARG A 56 7.05 3.50 -8.93
C ARG A 56 5.98 3.32 -10.01
N GLN A 57 5.93 2.15 -10.64
CA GLN A 57 4.88 1.82 -11.62
C GLN A 57 3.50 1.82 -10.97
N ALA A 58 3.40 1.31 -9.74
CA ALA A 58 2.13 1.32 -9.02
C ALA A 58 1.69 2.73 -8.65
N PHE A 59 2.63 3.61 -8.30
CA PHE A 59 2.34 5.02 -7.99
C PHE A 59 1.65 5.75 -9.15
N THR A 60 1.92 5.37 -10.40
CA THR A 60 1.28 5.99 -11.58
C THR A 60 0.00 5.30 -12.03
N THR A 61 -0.24 4.07 -11.56
CA THR A 61 -1.30 3.19 -12.10
C THR A 61 -2.42 2.92 -11.10
N TYR A 62 -2.11 2.99 -9.80
CA TYR A 62 -3.02 2.70 -8.69
C TYR A 62 -3.47 3.99 -8.02
N THR A 63 -4.65 3.93 -7.40
CA THR A 63 -5.24 5.08 -6.69
C THR A 63 -4.76 5.18 -5.24
N ALA A 64 -4.34 4.05 -4.67
CA ALA A 64 -3.74 3.99 -3.33
C ALA A 64 -2.67 2.90 -3.25
N LEU A 65 -1.66 3.16 -2.43
CA LEU A 65 -0.55 2.27 -2.14
C LEU A 65 -0.46 2.03 -0.63
N ILE A 66 -0.46 0.76 -0.24
CA ILE A 66 -0.29 0.30 1.14
C ILE A 66 1.06 -0.40 1.24
N PHE A 67 1.91 0.02 2.16
CA PHE A 67 3.19 -0.64 2.43
C PHE A 67 3.15 -1.29 3.80
N ILE A 68 3.37 -2.60 3.89
CA ILE A 68 3.52 -3.28 5.17
C ILE A 68 5.01 -3.44 5.49
N GLY A 69 5.47 -2.71 6.51
CA GLY A 69 6.86 -2.71 6.97
C GLY A 69 7.35 -1.32 7.37
N ALA A 70 8.64 -1.06 7.19
CA ALA A 70 9.27 0.18 7.62
C ALA A 70 8.93 1.37 6.71
N ALA A 71 8.34 2.43 7.26
CA ALA A 71 7.94 3.63 6.49
C ALA A 71 9.07 4.28 5.68
N GLY A 72 10.31 4.19 6.17
CA GLY A 72 11.47 4.77 5.49
C GLY A 72 11.71 4.24 4.08
N ILE A 73 11.32 2.98 3.78
CA ILE A 73 11.49 2.42 2.43
C ILE A 73 10.48 3.03 1.45
N ALA A 74 9.24 3.23 1.89
CA ALA A 74 8.19 3.85 1.09
C ALA A 74 8.55 5.30 0.76
N VAL A 75 8.95 6.07 1.77
CA VAL A 75 9.37 7.47 1.58
C VAL A 75 10.55 7.57 0.61
N ARG A 76 11.60 6.77 0.80
CA ARG A 76 12.82 6.85 -0.04
C ARG A 76 12.55 6.51 -1.50
N VAL A 77 11.61 5.61 -1.78
CA VAL A 77 11.25 5.24 -3.17
C VAL A 77 10.29 6.24 -3.80
N LEU A 78 9.33 6.76 -3.04
CA LEU A 78 8.24 7.60 -3.56
C LEU A 78 8.55 9.09 -3.53
N ALA A 79 9.42 9.57 -2.63
CA ALA A 79 9.80 10.98 -2.55
C ALA A 79 10.13 11.67 -3.89
N PRO A 80 10.89 11.06 -4.83
CA PRO A 80 11.17 11.70 -6.13
C PRO A 80 9.99 11.69 -7.11
N LEU A 81 8.92 10.95 -6.83
CA LEU A 81 7.71 10.87 -7.67
C LEU A 81 6.59 11.78 -7.18
N VAL A 82 6.64 12.23 -5.94
CA VAL A 82 5.63 13.15 -5.38
C VAL A 82 5.65 14.45 -6.16
N ASN A 83 4.50 14.83 -6.69
CA ASN A 83 4.38 16.00 -7.56
C ASN A 83 3.26 16.92 -7.09
N ASP A 84 2.02 16.43 -7.03
CA ASP A 84 0.87 17.25 -6.63
C ASP A 84 -0.14 16.47 -5.80
N LYS A 85 -0.54 17.04 -4.65
CA LYS A 85 -1.43 16.40 -3.67
C LYS A 85 -2.83 16.04 -4.20
N PHE A 86 -3.27 16.63 -5.32
CA PHE A 86 -4.57 16.36 -5.90
C PHE A 86 -4.52 15.23 -6.93
N SER A 87 -3.36 14.98 -7.54
CA SER A 87 -3.16 13.90 -8.50
C SER A 87 -2.47 12.67 -7.91
N ASP A 88 -1.68 12.85 -6.86
CA ASP A 88 -0.87 11.79 -6.28
C ASP A 88 -1.75 10.74 -5.57
N PRO A 89 -1.42 9.44 -5.68
CA PRO A 89 -2.16 8.40 -5.00
C PRO A 89 -2.02 8.51 -3.49
N ALA A 90 -2.99 7.97 -2.77
CA ALA A 90 -2.87 7.87 -1.33
C ALA A 90 -1.82 6.85 -0.93
N VAL A 91 -0.92 7.20 -0.03
CA VAL A 91 0.15 6.32 0.44
C VAL A 91 0.00 6.09 1.93
N VAL A 92 -0.07 4.83 2.31
CA VAL A 92 -0.27 4.39 3.68
C VAL A 92 0.77 3.36 4.04
N VAL A 93 1.36 3.47 5.22
CA VAL A 93 2.29 2.47 5.77
C VAL A 93 1.67 1.83 6.99
N ILE A 94 1.71 0.50 7.04
CA ILE A 94 1.25 -0.31 8.14
C ILE A 94 2.45 -1.06 8.71
N ASP A 95 2.60 -1.05 10.04
CA ASP A 95 3.58 -1.92 10.68
C ASP A 95 3.19 -3.40 10.47
N GLU A 96 4.19 -4.29 10.47
CA GLU A 96 3.97 -5.73 10.27
C GLU A 96 3.08 -6.39 11.33
N ARG A 97 2.93 -5.78 12.52
CA ARG A 97 1.97 -6.21 13.55
C ARG A 97 0.57 -5.59 13.40
N GLY A 98 0.36 -4.73 12.41
CA GLY A 98 -0.90 -4.02 12.17
C GLY A 98 -1.25 -2.94 13.21
N GLN A 99 -0.35 -2.69 14.17
CA GLN A 99 -0.60 -1.83 15.34
C GLN A 99 -0.55 -0.34 15.01
N HIS A 100 0.32 0.02 14.08
CA HIS A 100 0.53 1.41 13.67
C HIS A 100 0.22 1.56 12.21
N VAL A 101 -0.52 2.63 11.89
CA VAL A 101 -0.68 3.08 10.51
C VAL A 101 -0.45 4.55 10.39
N ILE A 102 0.36 4.85 9.38
CA ILE A 102 0.87 6.17 9.08
C ILE A 102 0.41 6.48 7.65
N SER A 103 -0.42 7.50 7.48
CA SER A 103 -0.69 8.05 6.15
C SER A 103 0.48 8.96 5.78
N LEU A 104 1.22 8.59 4.72
CA LEU A 104 2.34 9.39 4.21
C LEU A 104 1.86 10.42 3.19
N LEU A 105 0.92 10.04 2.32
CA LEU A 105 0.26 10.93 1.37
C LEU A 105 -1.24 10.68 1.48
N SER A 106 -2.01 11.73 1.79
CA SER A 106 -3.45 11.71 1.59
C SER A 106 -3.72 12.21 0.19
N GLY A 107 -4.03 11.29 -0.73
CA GLY A 107 -4.62 11.68 -2.02
C GLY A 107 -5.97 12.39 -1.81
N HIS A 108 -6.58 12.88 -2.89
CA HIS A 108 -7.85 13.64 -2.83
C HIS A 108 -9.00 12.89 -2.11
N ALA A 109 -9.00 11.55 -2.14
CA ALA A 109 -9.98 10.73 -1.42
C ALA A 109 -9.54 10.56 0.05
N GLY A 110 -10.42 10.88 1.00
CA GLY A 110 -10.16 10.76 2.44
C GLY A 110 -9.95 9.31 2.90
N TRP A 111 -8.76 8.74 2.70
CA TRP A 111 -8.45 7.37 3.14
C TRP A 111 -8.26 7.26 4.66
N GLY A 112 -8.02 8.38 5.36
CA GLY A 112 -7.87 8.39 6.82
C GLY A 112 -9.04 7.72 7.56
N GLN A 113 -10.24 7.75 6.99
CA GLN A 113 -11.47 7.17 7.56
C GLN A 113 -11.71 5.70 7.17
N CYS A 114 -11.21 5.21 6.02
CA CYS A 114 -11.35 3.79 5.64
C CYS A 114 -10.46 2.87 6.50
N LEU A 115 -9.44 3.46 7.14
CA LEU A 115 -8.47 2.76 7.99
C LEU A 115 -8.89 2.57 9.44
N ASP A 116 -9.99 3.19 9.90
CA ASP A 116 -10.55 3.00 11.25
C ASP A 116 -11.24 1.63 11.43
N ALA A 117 -11.54 0.92 10.34
CA ALA A 117 -12.17 -0.41 10.37
C ALA A 117 -11.19 -1.58 10.67
N LEU A 118 -9.89 -1.29 10.90
CA LEU A 118 -8.88 -2.33 11.08
C LEU A 118 -8.75 -2.73 12.56
N PRO A 119 -8.87 -4.04 12.88
CA PRO A 119 -8.96 -4.49 14.26
C PRO A 119 -7.65 -4.22 15.03
N GLY A 120 -7.75 -3.44 16.12
CA GLY A 120 -6.72 -3.32 17.15
C GLY A 120 -5.85 -2.06 17.15
N ARG A 121 -6.34 -0.86 16.79
CA ARG A 121 -5.50 0.35 16.71
C ARG A 121 -5.63 1.41 17.80
N ASN A 122 -4.46 1.96 18.12
CA ASN A 122 -4.21 3.32 18.60
C ASN A 122 -3.75 4.17 17.40
N VAL A 123 -4.65 4.97 16.82
CA VAL A 123 -4.30 5.94 15.77
C VAL A 123 -3.55 7.11 16.42
N ARG A 124 -2.23 7.20 16.21
CA ARG A 124 -1.50 8.45 16.49
C ARG A 124 -1.62 9.33 15.26
N ARG A 125 -2.45 10.38 15.37
CA ARG A 125 -2.50 11.51 14.43
C ARG A 125 -1.20 12.29 14.48
#